data_AF-A0A955A0G7-F1
#
_entry.id   AF-A0A955A0G7-F1
#
_cell.length_a   1.000
_cell.length_b   1.000
_cell.length_c   1.000
_cell.angle_alpha   90.00
_cell.angle_beta   90.00
_cell.angle_gamma   90.00
#
_symmetry.space_group_name_H-M   'P 1'
#
loop_
_entity.id
_entity.type
_entity.pdbx_description
1 polymer ?
#
loop_
_entity_poly.entity_id
_entity_poly.type
_entity_poly.pdbx_seq_one_letter_code
_entity_poly.pdbx_strand_id
1 'polypeptide(L)'
;MRITTPRLLDSTFRAAISVPCLWVAGIAVAQPLAEPGTSVTRYDSSKLVRVEIDSMRDLRMMEHISDDMWSHGVRNNSAEYLVTPEGFALLQESGLPFQVLIQNVQELVDSENARLSTQASLPEATAPSFYADYKTAAQIWYRLESLAAAHPETVNMWTFGQSIEGRDMRAISISRPAKAGSPCKPVMFVNGLQHAREWINVMSTVYYIEQIMTNPSNDPRIDALLDRMDFVFVPISNPDGFEYTWTTERFWRKNRRDNKDGTFGVDLNRNWNYQWGVSLPHGSAGNNNTNSAVYWGPAPFSEPESTAIANLLLQYPNVRAALDVHSYGQLLLHPWGYTPDGSPDDSAFNAIGLAMKADIAALYGKNYNHGRSYTAIYPTSGASIDWYYAIGGAWAFTFELRGPSFAPPPNQILPCAEETFLAMLRFAEMTADEFQFIADWDHDCQHTVFDFIDFNTDFVAGELRCDLNNDGTLNVLDYIEFNSLYAQRR
;
A
#
# COMPACT_ATOMS: atom_id res chain seq x y z
N MET A 1 -11.34 -45.21 59.54
CA MET A 1 -10.86 -44.01 58.82
C MET A 1 -11.63 -43.97 57.51
N ARG A 2 -12.47 -42.94 57.37
CA ARG A 2 -13.64 -42.89 56.49
C ARG A 2 -13.31 -42.09 55.22
N ILE A 3 -13.95 -42.49 54.11
CA ILE A 3 -14.53 -41.62 53.05
C ILE A 3 -13.51 -41.03 52.04
N THR A 4 -13.68 -41.02 50.70
CA THR A 4 -14.72 -41.43 49.74
C THR A 4 -14.17 -41.24 48.32
N THR A 5 -14.62 -42.05 47.35
CA THR A 5 -14.76 -41.64 45.94
C THR A 5 -15.89 -40.61 45.77
N PRO A 6 -15.82 -39.75 44.74
CA PRO A 6 -17.05 -39.56 43.97
C PRO A 6 -16.84 -39.51 42.44
N ARG A 7 -17.84 -40.08 41.76
CA ARG A 7 -18.30 -39.73 40.40
C ARG A 7 -18.72 -38.26 40.35
N LEU A 8 -18.62 -37.63 39.19
CA LEU A 8 -19.56 -36.57 38.78
C LEU A 8 -19.93 -36.76 37.30
N LEU A 9 -21.25 -36.89 37.09
CA LEU A 9 -21.98 -36.73 35.84
C LEU A 9 -22.46 -35.27 35.75
N ASP A 10 -22.65 -34.84 34.50
CA ASP A 10 -23.55 -33.80 34.00
C ASP A 10 -23.28 -32.30 34.28
N SER A 11 -22.95 -31.64 33.16
CA SER A 11 -23.74 -30.63 32.45
C SER A 11 -24.16 -29.31 33.12
N THR A 12 -24.04 -28.26 32.30
CA THR A 12 -24.71 -26.94 32.31
C THR A 12 -24.03 -25.78 33.05
N PHE A 13 -24.08 -24.63 32.35
CA PHE A 13 -23.72 -23.26 32.74
C PHE A 13 -22.23 -22.86 32.70
N ARG A 14 -21.70 -22.70 31.48
CA ARG A 14 -20.76 -21.60 31.20
C ARG A 14 -21.58 -20.31 31.14
N ALA A 15 -21.60 -19.56 32.25
CA ALA A 15 -22.03 -18.17 32.25
C ALA A 15 -21.02 -17.37 31.43
N ALA A 16 -21.41 -16.96 30.23
CA ALA A 16 -20.73 -15.91 29.48
C ALA A 16 -20.83 -14.63 30.31
N ILE A 17 -19.70 -14.19 30.87
CA ILE A 17 -19.57 -12.83 31.40
C ILE A 17 -19.48 -11.92 30.16
N SER A 18 -20.65 -11.52 29.65
CA SER A 18 -20.76 -10.39 28.75
C SER A 18 -20.40 -9.13 29.53
N VAL A 19 -19.15 -8.69 29.46
CA VAL A 19 -18.81 -7.31 29.81
C VAL A 19 -19.43 -6.45 28.71
N PRO A 20 -20.40 -5.57 29.01
CA PRO A 20 -20.91 -4.67 28.00
C PRO A 20 -19.76 -3.72 27.66
N CYS A 21 -19.27 -3.78 26.42
CA CYS A 21 -18.51 -2.68 25.83
C CYS A 21 -19.44 -1.47 25.84
N LEU A 22 -19.29 -0.64 26.88
CA LEU A 22 -19.81 0.71 26.92
C LEU A 22 -19.14 1.44 25.77
N TRP A 23 -19.90 1.64 24.69
CA TRP A 23 -19.60 2.62 23.65
C TRP A 23 -19.52 3.99 24.33
N VAL A 24 -18.32 4.37 24.74
CA VAL A 24 -18.01 5.77 24.99
C VAL A 24 -18.03 6.41 23.60
N ALA A 25 -19.11 7.12 23.31
CA ALA A 25 -19.16 8.03 22.17
C ALA A 25 -17.88 8.87 22.22
N GLY A 26 -16.98 8.63 21.26
CA GLY A 26 -15.74 9.36 21.14
C GLY A 26 -16.10 10.83 21.04
N ILE A 27 -15.76 11.60 22.07
CA ILE A 27 -15.67 13.05 21.95
C ILE A 27 -14.66 13.26 20.83
N ALA A 28 -15.11 13.82 19.71
CA ALA A 28 -14.23 14.28 18.65
C ALA A 28 -13.20 15.20 19.30
N VAL A 29 -12.00 14.67 19.55
CA VAL A 29 -10.86 15.49 19.93
C VAL A 29 -10.59 16.32 18.70
N ALA A 30 -10.93 17.61 18.77
CA ALA A 30 -10.57 18.56 17.74
C ALA A 30 -9.08 18.36 17.44
N GLN A 31 -8.75 18.23 16.15
CA GLN A 31 -7.37 18.12 15.70
C GLN A 31 -6.56 19.23 16.38
N PRO A 32 -5.34 18.95 16.89
CA PRO A 32 -4.47 20.03 17.29
C PRO A 32 -4.25 20.89 16.05
N LEU A 33 -4.82 22.10 16.07
CA LEU A 33 -4.42 23.17 15.16
C LEU A 33 -2.89 23.25 15.21
N ALA A 34 -2.26 23.49 14.06
CA ALA A 34 -0.83 23.72 13.96
C ALA A 34 -0.32 24.57 15.14
N GLU A 35 0.80 24.17 15.75
CA GLU A 35 1.33 24.91 16.89
C GLU A 35 1.46 26.41 16.52
N PRO A 36 0.99 27.33 17.38
CA PRO A 36 1.11 28.75 17.11
C PRO A 36 2.57 29.14 16.87
N GLY A 37 2.95 29.37 15.61
CA GLY A 37 4.31 29.76 15.22
C GLY A 37 4.98 28.94 14.12
N THR A 38 4.44 27.79 13.69
CA THR A 38 4.95 27.10 12.49
C THR A 38 4.51 27.83 11.23
N SER A 39 5.46 28.41 10.50
CA SER A 39 5.21 29.01 9.19
C SER A 39 4.83 27.94 8.17
N VAL A 40 3.70 28.10 7.49
CA VAL A 40 3.31 27.27 6.34
C VAL A 40 4.33 27.46 5.21
N THR A 41 4.83 26.37 4.65
CA THR A 41 5.75 26.40 3.51
C THR A 41 5.07 27.02 2.30
N ARG A 42 5.72 28.03 1.71
CA ARG A 42 5.26 28.70 0.48
C ARG A 42 6.14 28.32 -0.70
N TYR A 43 5.51 28.31 -1.87
CA TYR A 43 6.08 27.98 -3.17
C TYR A 43 5.99 29.18 -4.12
N ASP A 44 6.04 30.40 -3.58
CA ASP A 44 5.83 31.64 -4.35
C ASP A 44 6.77 31.68 -5.56
N SER A 45 6.21 31.78 -6.76
CA SER A 45 6.96 31.80 -8.03
C SER A 45 7.78 30.54 -8.35
N SER A 46 7.70 29.50 -7.51
CA SER A 46 8.28 28.19 -7.80
C SER A 46 7.55 27.54 -8.98
N LYS A 47 8.27 26.80 -9.80
CA LYS A 47 7.76 26.20 -11.04
C LYS A 47 7.90 24.69 -10.99
N LEU A 48 6.95 24.00 -11.61
CA LEU A 48 7.17 22.61 -12.01
C LEU A 48 7.68 22.65 -13.45
N VAL A 49 8.88 22.10 -13.68
CA VAL A 49 9.51 22.06 -15.00
C VAL A 49 9.79 20.61 -15.39
N ARG A 50 9.63 20.28 -16.67
CA ARG A 50 10.14 19.05 -17.27
C ARG A 50 11.44 19.36 -17.97
N VAL A 51 12.52 18.74 -17.55
CA VAL A 51 13.87 18.96 -18.08
C VAL A 51 14.29 17.73 -18.88
N GLU A 52 14.89 17.93 -20.05
CA GLU A 52 15.51 16.85 -20.83
C GLU A 52 16.86 16.47 -20.20
N ILE A 53 17.05 15.18 -19.94
CA ILE A 53 18.24 14.61 -19.29
C ILE A 53 18.79 13.52 -20.20
N ASP A 54 19.85 13.86 -20.94
CA ASP A 54 20.50 12.98 -21.91
C ASP A 54 21.82 12.39 -21.38
N SER A 55 22.33 12.91 -20.27
CA SER A 55 23.62 12.48 -19.73
C SER A 55 23.69 12.55 -18.20
N MET A 56 24.65 11.81 -17.62
CA MET A 56 24.99 11.92 -16.20
C MET A 56 25.48 13.32 -15.81
N ARG A 57 25.94 14.14 -16.78
CA ARG A 57 26.28 15.54 -16.53
C ARG A 57 25.01 16.34 -16.26
N ASP A 58 23.96 16.12 -17.03
CA ASP A 58 22.69 16.84 -16.91
C ASP A 58 21.99 16.47 -15.60
N LEU A 59 22.00 15.17 -15.23
CA LEU A 59 21.49 14.71 -13.95
C LEU A 59 22.20 15.39 -12.77
N ARG A 60 23.55 15.39 -12.75
CA ARG A 60 24.33 16.06 -11.70
C ARG A 60 24.12 17.57 -11.67
N MET A 61 23.88 18.18 -12.83
CA MET A 61 23.55 19.59 -12.91
C MET A 61 22.17 19.86 -12.31
N MET A 62 21.19 19.00 -12.58
CA MET A 62 19.88 19.08 -11.95
C MET A 62 19.94 18.85 -10.44
N GLU A 63 20.74 17.90 -9.94
CA GLU A 63 20.98 17.71 -8.50
C GLU A 63 21.54 18.98 -7.81
N HIS A 64 22.21 19.86 -8.57
CA HIS A 64 22.66 21.16 -8.06
C HIS A 64 21.59 22.26 -8.16
N ILE A 65 20.66 22.15 -9.13
CA ILE A 65 19.60 23.12 -9.38
C ILE A 65 18.39 22.90 -8.46
N SER A 66 18.00 21.64 -8.26
CA SER A 66 16.87 21.24 -7.40
C SER A 66 17.01 19.78 -6.97
N ASP A 67 16.76 19.53 -5.69
CA ASP A 67 16.71 18.19 -5.10
C ASP A 67 15.29 17.59 -5.02
N ASP A 68 14.25 18.33 -5.44
CA ASP A 68 12.85 17.85 -5.44
C ASP A 68 12.38 17.43 -6.83
N MET A 69 12.79 16.23 -7.22
CA MET A 69 12.31 15.54 -8.43
C MET A 69 10.92 14.91 -8.19
N TRP A 70 9.95 15.29 -9.01
CA TRP A 70 8.54 14.86 -8.93
C TRP A 70 8.20 13.68 -9.83
N SER A 71 8.78 13.56 -11.04
CA SER A 71 8.53 12.41 -11.95
C SER A 71 9.12 11.09 -11.44
N HIS A 72 9.74 11.15 -10.26
CA HIS A 72 10.39 10.09 -9.52
C HIS A 72 11.64 9.49 -10.21
N GLY A 73 11.91 9.81 -11.48
CA GLY A 73 13.13 9.48 -12.21
C GLY A 73 13.12 10.05 -13.61
N VAL A 74 14.19 9.77 -14.38
CA VAL A 74 14.31 10.14 -15.79
C VAL A 74 13.55 9.14 -16.65
N ARG A 75 12.52 9.61 -17.37
CA ARG A 75 11.70 8.81 -18.30
C ARG A 75 11.69 9.47 -19.66
N ASN A 76 11.93 8.68 -20.70
CA ASN A 76 12.04 9.16 -22.08
C ASN A 76 12.99 10.37 -22.17
N ASN A 77 14.16 10.25 -21.53
CA ASN A 77 15.16 11.31 -21.40
C ASN A 77 14.61 12.60 -20.78
N SER A 78 13.64 12.53 -19.86
CA SER A 78 13.13 13.72 -19.17
C SER A 78 12.73 13.45 -17.73
N ALA A 79 12.86 14.45 -16.86
CA ALA A 79 12.39 14.39 -15.48
C ALA A 79 11.72 15.71 -15.07
N GLU A 80 10.79 15.63 -14.13
CA GLU A 80 10.01 16.76 -13.64
C GLU A 80 10.55 17.20 -12.29
N TYR A 81 10.83 18.49 -12.13
CA TYR A 81 11.43 19.08 -10.93
C TYR A 81 10.62 20.27 -10.45
N LEU A 82 10.40 20.34 -9.14
CA LEU A 82 10.01 21.59 -8.50
C LEU A 82 11.26 22.47 -8.38
N VAL A 83 11.24 23.66 -8.99
CA VAL A 83 12.37 24.60 -8.96
C VAL A 83 11.95 25.91 -8.31
N THR A 84 12.77 26.38 -7.37
CA THR A 84 12.61 27.73 -6.78
C THR A 84 12.91 28.81 -7.81
N PRO A 85 12.60 30.10 -7.55
CA PRO A 85 12.99 31.19 -8.43
C PRO A 85 14.50 31.22 -8.74
N GLU A 86 15.35 30.95 -7.74
CA GLU A 86 16.81 30.89 -7.90
C GLU A 86 17.23 29.67 -8.72
N GLY A 87 16.66 28.49 -8.43
CA GLY A 87 16.91 27.28 -9.20
C GLY A 87 16.48 27.41 -10.66
N PHE A 88 15.37 28.11 -10.92
CA PHE A 88 14.91 28.39 -12.27
C PHE A 88 15.88 29.30 -13.03
N ALA A 89 16.48 30.31 -12.39
CA ALA A 89 17.51 31.13 -13.01
C ALA A 89 18.76 30.29 -13.36
N LEU A 90 19.20 29.42 -12.46
CA LEU A 90 20.30 28.48 -12.73
C LEU A 90 19.97 27.51 -13.87
N LEU A 91 18.73 27.02 -13.94
CA LEU A 91 18.27 26.17 -15.05
C LEU A 91 18.33 26.91 -16.38
N GLN A 92 17.94 28.18 -16.43
CA GLN A 92 18.04 29.01 -17.64
C GLN A 92 19.50 29.21 -18.07
N GLU A 93 20.42 29.41 -17.12
CA GLU A 93 21.85 29.56 -17.38
C GLU A 93 22.52 28.24 -17.80
N SER A 94 21.99 27.10 -17.35
CA SER A 94 22.54 25.77 -17.63
C SER A 94 22.52 25.39 -19.11
N GLY A 95 21.58 25.96 -19.87
CA GLY A 95 21.33 25.62 -21.27
C GLY A 95 20.63 24.28 -21.50
N LEU A 96 20.17 23.59 -20.46
CA LEU A 96 19.37 22.38 -20.60
C LEU A 96 18.03 22.70 -21.29
N PRO A 97 17.57 21.86 -22.24
CA PRO A 97 16.21 21.96 -22.75
C PRO A 97 15.20 21.67 -21.63
N PHE A 98 14.20 22.53 -21.48
CA PHE A 98 13.12 22.32 -20.52
C PHE A 98 11.78 22.89 -21.00
N GLN A 99 10.71 22.38 -20.42
CA GLN A 99 9.34 22.86 -20.55
C GLN A 99 8.80 23.24 -19.17
N VAL A 100 8.19 24.43 -19.04
CA VAL A 100 7.46 24.78 -17.81
C VAL A 100 6.08 24.13 -17.84
N LEU A 101 5.80 23.27 -16.86
CA LEU A 101 4.51 22.59 -16.70
C LEU A 101 3.56 23.40 -15.82
N ILE A 102 4.08 24.00 -14.72
CA ILE A 102 3.32 24.84 -13.80
C ILE A 102 4.11 26.13 -13.58
N GLN A 103 3.48 27.28 -13.83
CA GLN A 103 4.14 28.59 -13.77
C GLN A 103 4.34 29.11 -12.33
N ASN A 104 3.38 28.82 -11.46
CA ASN A 104 3.40 29.21 -10.07
C ASN A 104 2.74 28.10 -9.24
N VAL A 105 3.56 27.32 -8.54
CA VAL A 105 3.07 26.22 -7.70
C VAL A 105 2.28 26.75 -6.49
N GLN A 106 2.55 27.97 -6.02
CA GLN A 106 1.77 28.56 -4.94
C GLN A 106 0.31 28.80 -5.34
N GLU A 107 0.03 29.20 -6.58
CA GLU A 107 -1.35 29.40 -7.04
C GLU A 107 -2.15 28.10 -7.01
N LEU A 108 -1.50 26.96 -7.27
CA LEU A 108 -2.11 25.64 -7.14
C LEU A 108 -2.51 25.38 -5.68
N VAL A 109 -1.57 25.59 -4.74
CA VAL A 109 -1.79 25.41 -3.29
C VAL A 109 -2.88 26.37 -2.78
N ASP A 110 -2.84 27.65 -3.16
CA ASP A 110 -3.83 28.64 -2.75
C ASP A 110 -5.23 28.29 -3.27
N SER A 111 -5.34 27.83 -4.52
CA SER A 111 -6.61 27.39 -5.10
C SER A 111 -7.17 26.14 -4.42
N GLU A 112 -6.31 25.21 -4.02
CA GLU A 112 -6.68 24.00 -3.30
C GLU A 112 -7.14 24.33 -1.87
N ASN A 113 -6.40 25.18 -1.14
CA ASN A 113 -6.76 25.63 0.20
C ASN A 113 -8.07 26.44 0.22
N ALA A 114 -8.25 27.34 -0.76
CA ALA A 114 -9.49 28.11 -0.89
C ALA A 114 -10.69 27.19 -1.09
N ARG A 115 -10.54 26.14 -1.90
CA ARG A 115 -11.59 25.15 -2.15
C ARG A 115 -11.88 24.29 -0.90
N LEU A 116 -10.85 23.77 -0.25
CA LEU A 116 -10.98 22.89 0.93
C LEU A 116 -11.54 23.61 2.16
N SER A 117 -11.16 24.88 2.38
CA SER A 117 -11.68 25.68 3.51
C SER A 117 -13.20 25.94 3.42
N THR A 118 -13.77 25.96 2.21
CA THR A 118 -15.22 26.11 2.01
C THR A 118 -16.01 24.82 2.26
N GLN A 119 -15.36 23.66 2.28
CA GLN A 119 -16.00 22.35 2.50
C GLN A 119 -16.06 21.90 3.95
N ALA A 120 -15.29 22.54 4.85
CA ALA A 120 -15.21 22.16 6.27
C ALA A 120 -16.55 22.29 7.04
N SER A 121 -17.59 22.85 6.41
CA SER A 121 -18.89 23.17 7.01
C SER A 121 -20.09 22.37 6.47
N LEU A 122 -19.89 21.38 5.60
CA LEU A 122 -21.00 20.56 5.07
C LEU A 122 -21.25 19.28 5.90
N PRO A 123 -22.49 19.03 6.37
CA PRO A 123 -22.87 17.78 7.06
C PRO A 123 -22.86 16.58 6.11
N GLU A 124 -22.55 15.39 6.65
CA GLU A 124 -22.57 14.05 6.04
C GLU A 124 -22.80 14.01 4.51
N ALA A 125 -21.69 13.99 3.79
CA ALA A 125 -21.69 13.78 2.36
C ALA A 125 -22.14 12.35 2.03
N THR A 126 -23.24 12.21 1.29
CA THR A 126 -23.52 11.00 0.51
C THR A 126 -22.29 10.62 -0.34
N ALA A 127 -22.14 9.34 -0.72
CA ALA A 127 -20.95 8.87 -1.42
C ALA A 127 -20.49 9.78 -2.59
N PRO A 128 -21.38 10.31 -3.47
CA PRO A 128 -20.96 11.20 -4.55
C PRO A 128 -20.34 12.52 -4.07
N SER A 129 -20.77 13.09 -2.95
CA SER A 129 -20.19 14.34 -2.43
C SER A 129 -18.92 14.12 -1.61
N PHE A 130 -18.66 12.90 -1.12
CA PHE A 130 -17.41 12.58 -0.43
C PHE A 130 -16.21 12.66 -1.38
N TYR A 131 -16.34 12.13 -2.61
CA TYR A 131 -15.31 12.17 -3.65
C TYR A 131 -15.28 13.46 -4.46
N ALA A 132 -16.08 14.47 -4.10
CA ALA A 132 -16.03 15.79 -4.73
C ALA A 132 -14.70 16.52 -4.48
N ASP A 133 -13.91 16.06 -3.49
CA ASP A 133 -12.66 16.67 -3.08
C ASP A 133 -11.81 15.76 -2.16
N TYR A 134 -10.57 16.18 -1.89
CA TYR A 134 -9.69 15.61 -0.89
C TYR A 134 -10.24 15.77 0.53
N LYS A 135 -9.81 14.87 1.41
CA LYS A 135 -10.33 14.73 2.77
C LYS A 135 -9.19 14.61 3.77
N THR A 136 -9.37 15.24 4.93
CA THR A 136 -8.44 15.08 6.05
C THR A 136 -8.50 13.65 6.60
N ALA A 137 -7.49 13.24 7.36
CA ALA A 137 -7.49 11.93 8.03
C ALA A 137 -8.74 11.73 8.89
N ALA A 138 -9.18 12.77 9.61
CA ALA A 138 -10.37 12.72 10.44
C ALA A 138 -11.66 12.47 9.62
N GLN A 139 -11.81 13.14 8.46
CA GLN A 139 -12.96 12.93 7.58
C GLN A 139 -12.96 11.52 6.95
N ILE A 140 -11.78 11.01 6.60
CA ILE A 140 -11.62 9.65 6.06
C ILE A 140 -12.01 8.61 7.10
N TRP A 141 -11.45 8.70 8.31
CA TRP A 141 -11.75 7.73 9.36
C TRP A 141 -13.20 7.79 9.79
N TYR A 142 -13.78 8.98 9.94
CA TYR A 142 -15.20 9.13 10.22
C TYR A 142 -16.07 8.43 9.17
N ARG A 143 -15.74 8.58 7.88
CA ARG A 143 -16.47 7.94 6.78
C ARG A 143 -16.36 6.41 6.85
N LEU A 144 -15.15 5.89 7.01
CA LEU A 144 -14.90 4.44 7.07
C LEU A 144 -15.53 3.79 8.31
N GLU A 145 -15.44 4.44 9.48
CA GLU A 145 -16.06 3.96 10.72
C GLU A 145 -17.59 3.91 10.61
N SER A 146 -18.21 4.93 10.01
CA SER A 146 -19.66 4.96 9.77
C SER A 146 -20.11 3.84 8.83
N LEU A 147 -19.34 3.51 7.79
CA LEU A 147 -19.63 2.39 6.90
C LEU A 147 -19.39 1.04 7.57
N ALA A 148 -18.29 0.89 8.30
CA ALA A 148 -17.98 -0.33 9.04
C ALA A 148 -19.06 -0.67 10.08
N ALA A 149 -19.60 0.34 10.78
CA ALA A 149 -20.69 0.17 11.72
C ALA A 149 -21.98 -0.37 11.09
N ALA A 150 -22.17 -0.19 9.76
CA ALA A 150 -23.29 -0.73 9.01
C ALA A 150 -23.06 -2.17 8.52
N HIS A 151 -21.83 -2.69 8.61
CA HIS A 151 -21.42 -4.03 8.14
C HIS A 151 -20.57 -4.80 9.19
N PRO A 152 -20.99 -4.88 10.47
CA PRO A 152 -20.18 -5.44 11.55
C PRO A 152 -19.89 -6.95 11.41
N GLU A 153 -20.63 -7.66 10.56
CA GLU A 153 -20.46 -9.09 10.30
C GLU A 153 -19.35 -9.41 9.29
N THR A 154 -18.95 -8.44 8.46
CA THR A 154 -17.89 -8.61 7.46
C THR A 154 -16.73 -7.65 7.61
N VAL A 155 -16.87 -6.58 8.40
CA VAL A 155 -15.85 -5.53 8.52
C VAL A 155 -15.28 -5.52 9.93
N ASN A 156 -13.94 -5.51 10.02
CA ASN A 156 -13.22 -5.26 11.26
C ASN A 156 -12.21 -4.12 11.07
N MET A 157 -12.13 -3.23 12.06
CA MET A 157 -11.19 -2.10 12.09
C MET A 157 -10.42 -2.11 13.40
N TRP A 158 -9.10 -1.90 13.33
CA TRP A 158 -8.25 -1.89 14.52
C TRP A 158 -6.99 -1.06 14.31
N THR A 159 -6.38 -0.64 15.42
CA THR A 159 -5.04 -0.05 15.43
C THR A 159 -4.01 -1.17 15.50
N PHE A 160 -3.07 -1.20 14.55
CA PHE A 160 -2.01 -2.22 14.47
C PHE A 160 -0.63 -1.68 14.87
N GLY A 161 -0.50 -0.36 15.05
CA GLY A 161 0.74 0.29 15.44
C GLY A 161 0.57 1.78 15.68
N GLN A 162 1.67 2.47 15.91
CA GLN A 162 1.71 3.93 16.04
C GLN A 162 2.85 4.49 15.19
N SER A 163 2.64 5.68 14.64
CA SER A 163 3.66 6.43 13.92
C SER A 163 4.70 7.07 14.84
N ILE A 164 5.71 7.72 14.26
CA ILE A 164 6.81 8.34 15.00
C ILE A 164 6.37 9.50 15.92
N GLU A 165 5.30 10.22 15.58
CA GLU A 165 4.67 11.24 16.42
C GLU A 165 3.51 10.68 17.27
N GLY A 166 3.30 9.36 17.27
CA GLY A 166 2.35 8.66 18.14
C GLY A 166 0.90 8.62 17.64
N ARG A 167 0.64 8.88 16.36
CA ARG A 167 -0.70 8.72 15.76
C ARG A 167 -1.00 7.25 15.52
N ASP A 168 -2.25 6.85 15.71
CA ASP A 168 -2.70 5.49 15.43
C ASP A 168 -2.49 5.13 13.95
N MET A 169 -1.88 3.98 13.70
CA MET A 169 -1.89 3.32 12.41
C MET A 169 -3.00 2.28 12.42
N ARG A 170 -3.97 2.43 11.52
CA ARG A 170 -5.22 1.66 11.53
C ARG A 170 -5.36 0.84 10.26
N ALA A 171 -5.89 -0.36 10.41
CA ALA A 171 -6.20 -1.28 9.34
C ALA A 171 -7.71 -1.57 9.29
N ILE A 172 -8.16 -1.99 8.11
CA ILE A 172 -9.53 -2.43 7.85
C ILE A 172 -9.46 -3.78 7.16
N SER A 173 -10.10 -4.81 7.71
CA SER A 173 -10.31 -6.07 7.02
C SER A 173 -11.75 -6.22 6.60
N ILE A 174 -11.97 -6.71 5.38
CA ILE A 174 -13.28 -7.09 4.86
C ILE A 174 -13.23 -8.55 4.49
N SER A 175 -14.00 -9.37 5.20
CA SER A 175 -14.01 -10.82 5.07
C SER A 175 -15.40 -11.39 5.29
N ARG A 176 -15.72 -12.48 4.60
CA ARG A 176 -16.87 -13.34 4.93
C ARG A 176 -16.42 -14.60 5.67
N PRO A 177 -17.24 -15.19 6.55
CA PRO A 177 -16.93 -16.50 7.10
C PRO A 177 -16.67 -17.51 5.99
N ALA A 178 -15.58 -18.26 6.09
CA ALA A 178 -15.32 -19.36 5.18
C ALA A 178 -16.44 -20.40 5.27
N LYS A 179 -16.83 -20.98 4.12
CA LYS A 179 -17.78 -22.11 4.12
C LYS A 179 -17.10 -23.29 4.81
N ALA A 180 -17.82 -23.98 5.69
CA ALA A 180 -17.28 -25.11 6.44
C ALA A 180 -16.60 -26.13 5.51
N GLY A 181 -15.35 -26.49 5.81
CA GLY A 181 -14.53 -27.40 4.99
C GLY A 181 -13.85 -26.77 3.78
N SER A 182 -13.92 -25.44 3.60
CA SER A 182 -13.14 -24.75 2.57
C SER A 182 -11.71 -24.47 3.04
N PRO A 183 -10.72 -24.44 2.12
CA PRO A 183 -9.38 -23.98 2.43
C PRO A 183 -9.37 -22.53 2.95
N CYS A 184 -8.29 -22.16 3.62
CA CYS A 184 -8.08 -20.81 4.11
C CYS A 184 -8.03 -19.82 2.97
N LYS A 185 -8.85 -18.77 3.07
CA LYS A 185 -8.95 -17.77 2.03
C LYS A 185 -7.61 -17.02 1.91
N PRO A 186 -7.07 -16.85 0.69
CA PRO A 186 -5.98 -15.91 0.48
C PRO A 186 -6.38 -14.51 0.89
N VAL A 187 -5.38 -13.70 1.21
CA VAL A 187 -5.53 -12.29 1.58
C VAL A 187 -4.95 -11.42 0.48
N MET A 188 -5.72 -10.42 0.05
CA MET A 188 -5.18 -9.25 -0.65
C MET A 188 -4.90 -8.14 0.36
N PHE A 189 -3.61 -7.80 0.49
CA PHE A 189 -3.13 -6.70 1.32
C PHE A 189 -2.98 -5.44 0.47
N VAL A 190 -3.57 -4.31 0.88
CA VAL A 190 -3.50 -3.04 0.16
C VAL A 190 -2.95 -1.96 1.08
N ASN A 191 -1.80 -1.42 0.71
CA ASN A 191 -1.07 -0.39 1.42
C ASN A 191 -1.16 0.94 0.66
N GLY A 192 -1.65 1.98 1.31
CA GLY A 192 -1.82 3.32 0.74
C GLY A 192 -1.02 4.37 1.49
N LEU A 193 -0.58 5.41 0.75
CA LEU A 193 0.02 6.62 1.31
C LEU A 193 1.28 6.36 2.18
N GLN A 194 2.27 5.66 1.62
CA GLN A 194 3.62 5.72 2.18
C GLN A 194 4.23 7.12 1.99
N HIS A 195 3.95 7.78 0.86
CA HIS A 195 4.36 9.16 0.62
C HIS A 195 3.22 10.14 0.87
N ALA A 196 3.44 11.12 1.75
CA ALA A 196 2.37 11.96 2.29
C ALA A 196 1.69 12.90 1.29
N ARG A 197 2.40 13.39 0.28
CA ARG A 197 1.89 14.33 -0.73
C ARG A 197 0.89 13.74 -1.73
N GLU A 198 0.75 12.42 -1.78
CA GLU A 198 0.08 11.68 -2.84
C GLU A 198 -1.44 11.52 -2.61
N TRP A 199 -2.14 12.61 -2.31
CA TRP A 199 -3.53 12.59 -1.80
C TRP A 199 -4.56 11.82 -2.65
N ILE A 200 -4.34 11.68 -3.97
CA ILE A 200 -5.24 10.91 -4.83
C ILE A 200 -5.20 9.39 -4.54
N ASN A 201 -4.08 8.88 -4.04
CA ASN A 201 -3.98 7.47 -3.65
C ASN A 201 -4.83 7.15 -2.41
N VAL A 202 -4.96 8.10 -1.47
CA VAL A 202 -5.78 7.95 -0.27
C VAL A 202 -7.24 7.86 -0.69
N MET A 203 -7.69 8.81 -1.50
CA MET A 203 -9.08 8.83 -1.98
C MET A 203 -9.42 7.57 -2.79
N SER A 204 -8.48 7.08 -3.62
CA SER A 204 -8.68 5.84 -4.39
C SER A 204 -8.72 4.61 -3.48
N THR A 205 -7.84 4.52 -2.48
CA THR A 205 -7.82 3.41 -1.53
C THR A 205 -9.09 3.38 -0.67
N VAL A 206 -9.57 4.55 -0.22
CA VAL A 206 -10.85 4.69 0.47
C VAL A 206 -11.99 4.22 -0.43
N TYR A 207 -12.00 4.61 -1.71
CA TYR A 207 -12.98 4.12 -2.67
C TYR A 207 -12.97 2.60 -2.79
N TYR A 208 -11.81 1.96 -2.90
CA TYR A 208 -11.72 0.49 -2.95
C TYR A 208 -12.39 -0.15 -1.74
N ILE A 209 -12.08 0.35 -0.55
CA ILE A 209 -12.65 -0.11 0.72
C ILE A 209 -14.18 0.02 0.67
N GLU A 210 -14.70 1.20 0.33
CA GLU A 210 -16.15 1.45 0.28
C GLU A 210 -16.86 0.55 -0.74
N GLN A 211 -16.27 0.33 -1.92
CA GLN A 211 -16.86 -0.54 -2.94
C GLN A 211 -16.97 -1.99 -2.47
N ILE A 212 -15.89 -2.54 -1.88
CA ILE A 212 -15.89 -3.91 -1.37
C ILE A 212 -16.89 -4.07 -0.21
N MET A 213 -17.04 -3.05 0.65
CA MET A 213 -18.02 -3.07 1.75
C MET A 213 -19.47 -3.02 1.27
N THR A 214 -19.78 -2.12 0.32
CA THR A 214 -21.17 -1.68 0.08
C THR A 214 -21.80 -2.20 -1.20
N ASN A 215 -21.00 -2.67 -2.17
CA ASN A 215 -21.47 -3.13 -3.48
C ASN A 215 -21.48 -4.63 -3.80
N PRO A 216 -21.24 -5.60 -2.88
CA PRO A 216 -21.32 -7.02 -3.23
C PRO A 216 -22.66 -7.44 -3.88
N SER A 217 -23.79 -6.87 -3.43
CA SER A 217 -25.11 -7.17 -4.01
C SER A 217 -25.32 -6.62 -5.44
N ASN A 218 -24.46 -5.69 -5.88
CA ASN A 218 -24.60 -4.98 -7.16
C ASN A 218 -23.47 -5.33 -8.15
N ASP A 219 -22.34 -5.87 -7.69
CA ASP A 219 -21.21 -6.30 -8.51
C ASP A 219 -20.87 -7.78 -8.23
N PRO A 220 -21.23 -8.71 -9.13
CA PRO A 220 -20.92 -10.13 -9.00
C PRO A 220 -19.42 -10.45 -8.86
N ARG A 221 -18.53 -9.57 -9.33
CA ARG A 221 -17.08 -9.75 -9.17
C ARG A 221 -16.69 -9.61 -7.71
N ILE A 222 -17.19 -8.57 -7.05
CA ILE A 222 -16.96 -8.31 -5.62
C ILE A 222 -17.54 -9.45 -4.79
N ASP A 223 -18.77 -9.86 -5.10
CA ASP A 223 -19.43 -10.97 -4.39
C ASP A 223 -18.63 -12.28 -4.48
N ALA A 224 -18.21 -12.65 -5.70
CA ALA A 224 -17.41 -13.86 -5.94
C ALA A 224 -16.01 -13.80 -5.34
N LEU A 225 -15.42 -12.60 -5.20
CA LEU A 225 -14.14 -12.42 -4.53
C LEU A 225 -14.26 -12.54 -3.02
N LEU A 226 -15.27 -11.94 -2.38
CA LEU A 226 -15.46 -12.06 -0.92
C LEU A 226 -15.71 -13.50 -0.44
N ASP A 227 -16.25 -14.33 -1.32
CA ASP A 227 -16.42 -15.77 -1.09
C ASP A 227 -15.09 -16.55 -1.09
N ARG A 228 -14.03 -16.01 -1.70
CA ARG A 228 -12.76 -16.72 -1.95
C ARG A 228 -11.51 -16.02 -1.43
N MET A 229 -11.58 -14.73 -1.11
CA MET A 229 -10.44 -13.91 -0.71
C MET A 229 -10.88 -12.93 0.39
N ASP A 230 -9.97 -12.67 1.33
CA ASP A 230 -10.09 -11.61 2.32
C ASP A 230 -9.31 -10.39 1.88
N PHE A 231 -9.80 -9.20 2.24
CA PHE A 231 -9.13 -7.96 1.92
C PHE A 231 -8.67 -7.27 3.20
N VAL A 232 -7.42 -6.81 3.22
CA VAL A 232 -6.85 -6.05 4.34
C VAL A 232 -6.28 -4.75 3.78
N PHE A 233 -6.76 -3.63 4.27
CA PHE A 233 -6.38 -2.30 3.80
C PHE A 233 -5.71 -1.49 4.91
N VAL A 234 -4.67 -0.75 4.52
CA VAL A 234 -4.05 0.33 5.29
C VAL A 234 -4.11 1.59 4.42
N PRO A 235 -5.17 2.42 4.51
CA PRO A 235 -5.35 3.56 3.61
C PRO A 235 -4.38 4.73 3.88
N ILE A 236 -3.86 4.83 5.10
CA ILE A 236 -2.96 5.91 5.56
C ILE A 236 -1.80 5.28 6.31
N SER A 237 -0.74 4.92 5.59
CA SER A 237 0.48 4.32 6.16
C SER A 237 1.46 5.33 6.75
N ASN A 238 1.35 6.61 6.35
CA ASN A 238 2.17 7.71 6.85
C ASN A 238 1.28 8.81 7.48
N PRO A 239 0.65 8.57 8.64
CA PRO A 239 -0.31 9.51 9.21
C PRO A 239 0.33 10.85 9.62
N ASP A 240 1.59 10.84 10.05
CA ASP A 240 2.30 12.06 10.48
C ASP A 240 2.64 12.94 9.28
N GLY A 241 3.22 12.34 8.24
CA GLY A 241 3.48 13.05 7.00
C GLY A 241 2.19 13.57 6.38
N PHE A 242 1.12 12.77 6.40
CA PHE A 242 -0.17 13.20 5.86
C PHE A 242 -0.71 14.44 6.58
N GLU A 243 -0.77 14.42 7.92
CA GLU A 243 -1.17 15.60 8.70
C GLU A 243 -0.27 16.81 8.41
N TYR A 244 1.04 16.60 8.25
CA TYR A 244 1.98 17.66 7.91
C TYR A 244 1.67 18.32 6.55
N THR A 245 1.15 17.55 5.57
CA THR A 245 0.73 18.11 4.27
C THR A 245 -0.52 18.98 4.34
N TRP A 246 -1.38 18.78 5.34
CA TRP A 246 -2.56 19.61 5.57
C TRP A 246 -2.28 20.88 6.38
N THR A 247 -1.21 20.86 7.19
CA THR A 247 -0.96 21.89 8.20
C THR A 247 0.25 22.77 7.91
N THR A 248 1.28 22.23 7.27
CA THR A 248 2.59 22.90 7.17
C THR A 248 3.16 22.88 5.76
N GLU A 249 3.34 21.72 5.14
CA GLU A 249 4.02 21.59 3.84
C GLU A 249 3.30 20.63 2.89
N ARG A 250 2.52 21.19 1.96
CA ARG A 250 1.65 20.42 1.04
C ARG A 250 2.36 19.31 0.25
N PHE A 251 3.61 19.53 -0.17
CA PHE A 251 4.37 18.59 -0.99
C PHE A 251 5.40 17.77 -0.18
N TRP A 252 5.24 17.69 1.15
CA TRP A 252 6.03 16.81 1.99
C TRP A 252 5.84 15.33 1.60
N ARG A 253 6.94 14.59 1.45
CA ARG A 253 6.94 13.19 1.00
C ARG A 253 7.11 12.18 2.13
N LYS A 254 8.09 12.42 3.00
CA LYS A 254 8.64 11.44 3.96
C LYS A 254 7.74 11.23 5.19
N ASN A 255 8.13 10.38 6.13
CA ASN A 255 7.57 10.44 7.49
C ASN A 255 8.11 11.68 8.25
N ARG A 256 7.93 11.76 9.58
CA ARG A 256 8.32 12.92 10.39
C ARG A 256 9.46 12.67 11.37
N ARG A 257 10.34 11.69 11.10
CA ARG A 257 11.53 11.40 11.92
C ARG A 257 12.40 12.64 12.12
N ASP A 258 12.76 12.98 13.35
CA ASP A 258 13.83 13.94 13.64
C ASP A 258 15.20 13.26 13.50
N ASN A 259 15.98 13.67 12.49
CA ASN A 259 17.29 13.09 12.19
C ASN A 259 18.42 13.62 13.08
N LYS A 260 18.13 14.54 14.02
CA LYS A 260 19.08 15.15 14.97
C LYS A 260 20.18 16.00 14.34
N ASP A 261 20.01 16.38 13.08
CA ASP A 261 20.90 17.26 12.31
C ASP A 261 20.17 18.48 11.71
N GLY A 262 18.91 18.70 12.10
CA GLY A 262 18.04 19.75 11.58
C GLY A 262 17.19 19.34 10.39
N THR A 263 17.43 18.16 9.81
CA THR A 263 16.58 17.57 8.76
C THR A 263 15.52 16.65 9.36
N PHE A 264 14.45 16.40 8.58
CA PHE A 264 13.36 15.54 9.00
C PHE A 264 13.01 14.50 7.94
N GLY A 265 12.49 13.37 8.42
CA GLY A 265 11.82 12.33 7.65
C GLY A 265 12.75 11.33 6.98
N VAL A 266 12.21 10.12 6.82
CA VAL A 266 12.71 8.99 6.03
C VAL A 266 11.68 8.64 4.96
N ASP A 267 12.16 8.28 3.77
CA ASP A 267 11.32 7.74 2.71
C ASP A 267 10.90 6.31 3.08
N LEU A 268 9.63 6.13 3.44
CA LEU A 268 9.10 4.84 3.88
C LEU A 268 9.25 3.77 2.80
N ASN A 269 9.14 4.12 1.51
CA ASN A 269 9.30 3.17 0.41
C ASN A 269 10.77 2.98 -0.01
N ARG A 270 11.72 3.34 0.87
CA ARG A 270 13.14 2.97 0.81
C ARG A 270 13.62 2.27 2.08
N ASN A 271 12.73 2.06 3.05
CA ASN A 271 13.06 1.57 4.38
C ASN A 271 12.77 0.08 4.59
N TRP A 272 12.45 -0.67 3.54
CA TRP A 272 12.08 -2.09 3.65
C TRP A 272 13.31 -3.00 3.68
N ASN A 273 13.28 -4.06 4.50
CA ASN A 273 14.41 -4.97 4.70
C ASN A 273 14.57 -6.01 3.58
N TYR A 274 14.63 -5.57 2.33
CA TYR A 274 15.01 -6.41 1.20
C TYR A 274 15.82 -5.59 0.21
N GLN A 275 17.07 -6.02 -0.02
CA GLN A 275 18.02 -5.29 -0.86
C GLN A 275 18.12 -3.81 -0.44
N TRP A 276 18.10 -3.55 0.87
CA TRP A 276 18.19 -2.22 1.43
C TRP A 276 19.62 -1.70 1.33
N GLY A 277 19.78 -0.41 0.98
CA GLY A 277 21.09 0.23 0.97
C GLY A 277 22.05 -0.26 -0.13
N VAL A 278 21.59 -1.07 -1.09
CA VAL A 278 22.46 -1.59 -2.16
C VAL A 278 22.85 -0.48 -3.12
N SER A 279 24.12 -0.48 -3.52
CA SER A 279 24.63 0.46 -4.52
C SER A 279 24.18 0.02 -5.92
N LEU A 280 23.45 0.88 -6.62
CA LEU A 280 22.96 0.61 -7.97
C LEU A 280 23.84 1.32 -9.02
N PRO A 281 24.15 0.69 -10.17
CA PRO A 281 25.14 1.18 -11.15
C PRO A 281 24.88 2.57 -11.73
N HIS A 282 23.64 3.07 -11.61
CA HIS A 282 23.21 4.38 -12.13
C HIS A 282 22.67 5.29 -11.01
N GLY A 283 23.00 4.98 -9.75
CA GLY A 283 22.35 5.54 -8.58
C GLY A 283 21.10 4.73 -8.21
N SER A 284 20.84 4.63 -6.90
CA SER A 284 19.52 4.23 -6.41
C SER A 284 18.74 5.52 -6.19
N ALA A 285 17.44 5.52 -6.48
CA ALA A 285 16.55 6.57 -5.99
C ALA A 285 16.33 6.41 -4.47
N GLY A 286 17.39 6.14 -3.71
CA GLY A 286 17.50 5.95 -2.28
C GLY A 286 18.95 6.24 -1.85
N ASN A 287 19.16 7.01 -0.78
CA ASN A 287 20.51 7.38 -0.32
C ASN A 287 20.57 7.60 1.19
N ASN A 288 21.77 7.89 1.71
CA ASN A 288 22.05 8.17 3.12
C ASN A 288 22.13 9.67 3.48
N ASN A 289 21.76 10.58 2.56
CA ASN A 289 21.68 12.00 2.83
C ASN A 289 20.34 12.32 3.49
N THR A 290 20.36 12.70 4.77
CA THR A 290 19.18 12.98 5.61
C THR A 290 18.29 14.10 5.06
N ASN A 291 18.85 15.03 4.29
CA ASN A 291 18.10 16.09 3.61
C ASN A 291 17.36 15.61 2.36
N SER A 292 17.73 14.45 1.79
CA SER A 292 17.14 13.96 0.56
C SER A 292 15.68 13.52 0.76
N ALA A 293 14.84 13.78 -0.24
CA ALA A 293 13.47 13.27 -0.34
C ALA A 293 13.40 11.73 -0.43
N VAL A 294 14.52 11.08 -0.78
CA VAL A 294 14.65 9.62 -0.87
C VAL A 294 15.64 9.05 0.17
N TYR A 295 15.82 9.73 1.29
CA TYR A 295 16.63 9.23 2.40
C TYR A 295 16.07 7.89 2.92
N TRP A 296 16.87 6.82 2.90
CA TRP A 296 16.42 5.46 3.20
C TRP A 296 16.39 5.09 4.70
N GLY A 297 16.78 6.03 5.57
CA GLY A 297 16.88 5.83 7.02
C GLY A 297 18.23 5.28 7.51
N PRO A 298 18.45 5.20 8.83
CA PRO A 298 19.72 4.69 9.37
C PRO A 298 19.88 3.16 9.28
N ALA A 299 18.81 2.41 9.07
CA ALA A 299 18.78 0.95 8.96
C ALA A 299 17.50 0.51 8.22
N PRO A 300 17.42 -0.71 7.66
CA PRO A 300 16.15 -1.24 7.19
C PRO A 300 15.19 -1.38 8.38
N PHE A 301 13.91 -1.07 8.17
CA PHE A 301 12.89 -1.01 9.22
C PHE A 301 13.29 -0.12 10.42
N SER A 302 14.00 0.97 10.16
CA SER A 302 14.30 1.98 11.18
C SER A 302 13.09 2.82 11.57
N GLU A 303 12.05 2.83 10.74
CA GLU A 303 10.82 3.57 10.96
C GLU A 303 9.74 2.69 11.61
N PRO A 304 9.02 3.19 12.63
CA PRO A 304 7.93 2.43 13.24
C PRO A 304 6.81 2.14 12.23
N GLU A 305 6.59 3.02 11.25
CA GLU A 305 5.54 2.85 10.24
C GLU A 305 5.80 1.65 9.33
N SER A 306 6.98 1.57 8.70
CA SER A 306 7.35 0.45 7.82
C SER A 306 7.39 -0.88 8.57
N THR A 307 7.90 -0.85 9.81
CA THR A 307 7.92 -2.03 10.71
C THR A 307 6.52 -2.52 11.04
N ALA A 308 5.60 -1.61 11.39
CA ALA A 308 4.23 -1.97 11.74
C ALA A 308 3.49 -2.60 10.54
N ILE A 309 3.68 -2.08 9.33
CA ILE A 309 3.04 -2.61 8.11
C ILE A 309 3.60 -4.00 7.78
N ALA A 310 4.92 -4.19 7.87
CA ALA A 310 5.54 -5.50 7.66
C ALA A 310 5.02 -6.53 8.68
N ASN A 311 4.93 -6.16 9.96
CA ASN A 311 4.39 -7.02 11.01
C ASN A 311 2.89 -7.32 10.81
N LEU A 312 2.12 -6.37 10.28
CA LEU A 312 0.71 -6.59 9.95
C LEU A 312 0.57 -7.60 8.81
N LEU A 313 1.32 -7.43 7.72
CA LEU A 313 1.29 -8.35 6.59
C LEU A 313 1.65 -9.78 7.04
N LEU A 314 2.70 -9.93 7.85
CA LEU A 314 3.16 -11.24 8.34
C LEU A 314 2.23 -11.92 9.36
N GLN A 315 1.23 -11.21 9.89
CA GLN A 315 0.18 -11.84 10.71
C GLN A 315 -0.80 -12.66 9.87
N TYR A 316 -0.83 -12.44 8.55
CA TYR A 316 -1.67 -13.20 7.63
C TYR A 316 -0.82 -14.30 6.98
N PRO A 317 -1.11 -15.58 7.26
CA PRO A 317 -0.29 -16.69 6.76
C PRO A 317 -0.45 -16.92 5.26
N ASN A 318 -1.53 -16.42 4.64
CA ASN A 318 -1.85 -16.61 3.23
C ASN A 318 -2.03 -15.28 2.47
N VAL A 319 -1.10 -14.33 2.61
CA VAL A 319 -1.11 -13.12 1.77
C VAL A 319 -0.68 -13.47 0.36
N ARG A 320 -1.62 -13.40 -0.59
CA ARG A 320 -1.38 -13.84 -1.97
C ARG A 320 -1.19 -12.68 -2.93
N ALA A 321 -1.81 -11.55 -2.64
CA ALA A 321 -1.69 -10.32 -3.39
C ALA A 321 -1.34 -9.17 -2.43
N ALA A 322 -0.37 -8.36 -2.81
CA ALA A 322 0.03 -7.16 -2.10
C ALA A 322 0.07 -5.98 -3.08
N LEU A 323 -0.68 -4.93 -2.77
CA LEU A 323 -0.77 -3.73 -3.59
C LEU A 323 -0.25 -2.53 -2.81
N ASP A 324 0.68 -1.79 -3.39
CA ASP A 324 1.18 -0.52 -2.87
C ASP A 324 0.72 0.64 -3.75
N VAL A 325 -0.15 1.51 -3.23
CA VAL A 325 -0.81 2.54 -4.03
C VAL A 325 -0.11 3.88 -3.86
N HIS A 326 0.39 4.41 -4.97
CA HIS A 326 1.19 5.62 -5.11
C HIS A 326 0.61 6.59 -6.15
N SER A 327 1.15 7.80 -6.21
CA SER A 327 0.94 8.69 -7.36
C SER A 327 2.17 9.58 -7.54
N TYR A 328 2.57 9.98 -8.74
CA TYR A 328 1.86 9.83 -10.01
C TYR A 328 2.74 9.18 -11.08
N GLY A 329 2.10 8.72 -12.14
CA GLY A 329 2.83 8.22 -13.30
C GLY A 329 2.01 7.39 -14.26
N GLN A 330 0.77 7.01 -13.89
CA GLN A 330 -0.04 6.05 -14.61
C GLN A 330 0.77 4.77 -14.90
N LEU A 331 1.29 4.14 -13.84
CA LEU A 331 2.09 2.93 -13.92
C LEU A 331 1.51 1.77 -13.11
N LEU A 332 1.76 0.56 -13.59
CA LEU A 332 1.53 -0.70 -12.88
C LEU A 332 2.89 -1.41 -12.78
N LEU A 333 3.56 -1.27 -11.64
CA LEU A 333 4.93 -1.74 -11.47
C LEU A 333 4.97 -3.05 -10.68
N HIS A 334 5.84 -3.95 -11.06
CA HIS A 334 6.09 -5.19 -10.30
C HIS A 334 7.59 -5.35 -10.01
N PRO A 335 7.99 -6.27 -9.10
CA PRO A 335 9.38 -6.53 -8.81
C PRO A 335 10.21 -6.93 -10.04
N TRP A 336 11.50 -6.64 -10.10
CA TRP A 336 12.29 -6.01 -9.03
C TRP A 336 12.47 -4.50 -9.25
N GLY A 337 12.64 -3.77 -8.15
CA GLY A 337 13.13 -2.40 -8.14
C GLY A 337 14.66 -2.32 -8.10
N TYR A 338 15.34 -3.26 -7.45
CA TYR A 338 16.78 -3.21 -7.18
C TYR A 338 17.69 -3.79 -8.26
N THR A 339 17.16 -4.60 -9.18
CA THR A 339 17.94 -5.24 -10.25
C THR A 339 17.21 -5.14 -11.59
N PRO A 340 17.95 -5.00 -12.73
CA PRO A 340 17.36 -5.10 -14.06
C PRO A 340 16.95 -6.53 -14.43
N ASP A 341 17.30 -7.54 -13.63
CA ASP A 341 16.93 -8.93 -13.87
C ASP A 341 15.43 -9.16 -13.59
N GLY A 342 14.84 -10.13 -14.29
CA GLY A 342 13.46 -10.55 -14.00
C GLY A 342 13.38 -11.36 -12.71
N SER A 343 12.23 -11.35 -12.04
CA SER A 343 11.90 -12.36 -11.04
C SER A 343 11.67 -13.72 -11.71
N PRO A 344 11.70 -14.84 -10.95
CA PRO A 344 11.30 -16.15 -11.47
C PRO A 344 9.91 -16.14 -12.13
N ASP A 345 9.03 -15.27 -11.67
CA ASP A 345 7.64 -15.18 -12.10
C ASP A 345 7.35 -13.98 -13.04
N ASP A 346 8.38 -13.38 -13.65
CA ASP A 346 8.25 -12.13 -14.43
C ASP A 346 7.23 -12.24 -15.58
N SER A 347 7.10 -13.41 -16.21
CA SER A 347 6.10 -13.64 -17.25
C SER A 347 4.66 -13.60 -16.73
N ALA A 348 4.43 -14.11 -15.51
CA ALA A 348 3.11 -14.09 -14.87
C ALA A 348 2.76 -12.66 -14.42
N PHE A 349 3.73 -11.94 -13.83
CA PHE A 349 3.58 -10.51 -13.55
C PHE A 349 3.21 -9.72 -14.82
N ASN A 350 3.90 -9.96 -15.94
CA ASN A 350 3.59 -9.31 -17.20
C ASN A 350 2.15 -9.59 -17.68
N ALA A 351 1.66 -10.82 -17.52
CA ALA A 351 0.28 -11.18 -17.88
C ALA A 351 -0.75 -10.46 -16.99
N ILE A 352 -0.54 -10.44 -15.68
CA ILE A 352 -1.39 -9.73 -14.72
C ILE A 352 -1.40 -8.22 -15.02
N GLY A 353 -0.22 -7.63 -15.25
CA GLY A 353 -0.05 -6.22 -15.59
C GLY A 353 -0.79 -5.81 -16.87
N LEU A 354 -0.72 -6.63 -17.92
CA LEU A 354 -1.46 -6.43 -19.16
C LEU A 354 -2.97 -6.47 -18.96
N ALA A 355 -3.48 -7.41 -18.16
CA ALA A 355 -4.91 -7.52 -17.88
C ALA A 355 -5.43 -6.32 -17.08
N MET A 356 -4.72 -5.91 -16.03
CA MET A 356 -5.05 -4.71 -15.26
C MET A 356 -5.04 -3.44 -16.12
N LYS A 357 -4.01 -3.29 -16.97
CA LYS A 357 -3.92 -2.18 -17.93
C LYS A 357 -5.12 -2.12 -18.86
N ALA A 358 -5.56 -3.27 -19.39
CA ALA A 358 -6.70 -3.36 -20.28
C ALA A 358 -8.00 -2.91 -19.58
N ASP A 359 -8.20 -3.34 -18.33
CA ASP A 359 -9.39 -2.97 -17.55
C ASP A 359 -9.42 -1.46 -17.23
N ILE A 360 -8.28 -0.84 -16.92
CA ILE A 360 -8.19 0.63 -16.76
C ILE A 360 -8.55 1.35 -18.07
N ALA A 361 -7.94 0.92 -19.18
CA ALA A 361 -8.15 1.55 -20.48
C ALA A 361 -9.61 1.45 -20.95
N ALA A 362 -10.31 0.38 -20.58
CA ALA A 362 -11.70 0.15 -20.97
C ALA A 362 -12.69 1.18 -20.39
N LEU A 363 -12.38 1.80 -19.24
CA LEU A 363 -13.31 2.71 -18.58
C LEU A 363 -13.22 4.15 -19.10
N TYR A 364 -12.02 4.76 -19.04
CA TYR A 364 -11.79 6.15 -19.44
C TYR A 364 -10.68 6.34 -20.48
N GLY A 365 -10.21 5.26 -21.10
CA GLY A 365 -9.15 5.33 -22.12
C GLY A 365 -7.77 5.73 -21.58
N LYS A 366 -7.55 5.63 -20.26
CA LYS A 366 -6.24 5.93 -19.66
C LYS A 366 -5.24 4.83 -19.99
N ASN A 367 -4.08 5.23 -20.50
CA ASN A 367 -3.00 4.31 -20.82
C ASN A 367 -2.01 4.26 -19.66
N TYR A 368 -2.13 3.23 -18.83
CA TYR A 368 -1.13 2.94 -17.82
C TYR A 368 0.00 2.10 -18.44
N ASN A 369 1.25 2.43 -18.17
CA ASN A 369 2.38 1.59 -18.55
C ASN A 369 2.61 0.54 -17.47
N HIS A 370 2.93 -0.69 -17.85
CA HIS A 370 3.25 -1.73 -16.88
C HIS A 370 4.66 -2.27 -17.11
N GLY A 371 5.26 -2.82 -16.06
CA GLY A 371 6.56 -3.49 -16.16
C GLY A 371 7.31 -3.49 -14.84
N ARG A 372 8.52 -4.08 -14.87
CA ARG A 372 9.39 -4.14 -13.69
C ARG A 372 9.72 -2.73 -13.23
N SER A 373 9.64 -2.49 -11.93
CA SER A 373 9.93 -1.20 -11.30
C SER A 373 11.27 -0.63 -11.81
N TYR A 374 12.34 -1.43 -11.78
CA TYR A 374 13.67 -1.02 -12.26
C TYR A 374 13.66 -0.37 -13.65
N THR A 375 12.95 -0.98 -14.61
CA THR A 375 12.98 -0.58 -16.03
C THR A 375 11.83 0.33 -16.45
N ALA A 376 10.66 0.19 -15.83
CA ALA A 376 9.46 0.95 -16.18
C ALA A 376 9.38 2.30 -15.45
N ILE A 377 10.04 2.41 -14.28
CA ILE A 377 10.19 3.66 -13.56
C ILE A 377 11.66 4.06 -13.46
N TYR A 378 12.44 3.42 -12.59
CA TYR A 378 13.86 3.64 -12.33
C TYR A 378 14.35 2.68 -11.23
N PRO A 379 15.69 2.51 -11.06
CA PRO A 379 16.26 1.66 -10.02
C PRO A 379 15.99 2.15 -8.59
N THR A 380 15.56 1.25 -7.70
CA THR A 380 15.25 1.51 -6.28
C THR A 380 15.78 0.41 -5.37
N SER A 381 16.12 0.75 -4.13
CA SER A 381 16.55 -0.19 -3.10
C SER A 381 15.64 -0.08 -1.88
N GLY A 382 15.29 -1.20 -1.23
CA GLY A 382 14.47 -1.20 -0.02
C GLY A 382 13.01 -0.79 -0.26
N ALA A 383 12.43 -1.18 -1.40
CA ALA A 383 11.03 -0.92 -1.73
C ALA A 383 10.08 -1.99 -1.17
N SER A 384 8.84 -1.59 -0.88
CA SER A 384 7.78 -2.43 -0.32
C SER A 384 7.49 -3.66 -1.16
N ILE A 385 7.26 -3.50 -2.48
CA ILE A 385 6.85 -4.58 -3.37
C ILE A 385 7.93 -5.65 -3.55
N ASP A 386 9.20 -5.25 -3.50
CA ASP A 386 10.30 -6.20 -3.56
C ASP A 386 10.32 -7.05 -2.27
N TRP A 387 10.05 -6.44 -1.11
CA TRP A 387 9.93 -7.15 0.16
C TRP A 387 8.65 -8.01 0.23
N TYR A 388 7.50 -7.51 -0.24
CA TYR A 388 6.23 -8.26 -0.30
C TYR A 388 6.38 -9.55 -1.12
N TYR A 389 7.09 -9.50 -2.24
CA TYR A 389 7.32 -10.67 -3.07
C TYR A 389 8.41 -11.60 -2.52
N ALA A 390 9.55 -11.04 -2.10
CA ALA A 390 10.69 -11.87 -1.66
C ALA A 390 10.48 -12.51 -0.29
N ILE A 391 9.90 -11.77 0.65
CA ILE A 391 9.77 -12.16 2.06
C ILE A 391 8.32 -12.44 2.40
N GLY A 392 7.39 -11.62 1.91
CA GLY A 392 5.96 -11.81 2.13
C GLY A 392 5.32 -12.92 1.30
N GLY A 393 6.02 -13.44 0.28
CA GLY A 393 5.51 -14.51 -0.59
C GLY A 393 4.34 -14.12 -1.49
N ALA A 394 3.96 -12.84 -1.54
CA ALA A 394 2.80 -12.33 -2.26
C ALA A 394 3.17 -11.90 -3.68
N TRP A 395 2.24 -12.05 -4.65
CA TRP A 395 2.33 -11.24 -5.86
C TRP A 395 2.26 -9.78 -5.45
N ALA A 396 3.19 -8.95 -5.92
CA ALA A 396 3.28 -7.57 -5.50
C ALA A 396 3.20 -6.61 -6.69
N PHE A 397 2.33 -5.60 -6.59
CA PHE A 397 2.26 -4.51 -7.54
C PHE A 397 2.30 -3.15 -6.84
N THR A 398 2.92 -2.17 -7.49
CA THR A 398 2.76 -0.74 -7.19
C THR A 398 1.86 -0.11 -8.25
N PHE A 399 0.83 0.61 -7.82
CA PHE A 399 0.06 1.47 -8.73
C PHE A 399 0.55 2.90 -8.60
N GLU A 400 1.06 3.49 -9.68
CA GLU A 400 1.28 4.95 -9.76
C GLU A 400 0.06 5.57 -10.45
N LEU A 401 -0.77 6.29 -9.70
CA LEU A 401 -2.04 6.81 -10.20
C LEU A 401 -1.89 8.03 -11.13
N ARG A 402 -3.02 8.70 -11.43
CA ARG A 402 -3.08 9.87 -12.31
C ARG A 402 -2.24 11.05 -11.78
N GLY A 403 -1.77 11.87 -12.72
CA GLY A 403 -1.04 13.12 -12.49
C GLY A 403 -1.58 14.26 -13.36
N PRO A 404 -0.74 15.18 -13.88
CA PRO A 404 0.72 15.13 -13.97
C PRO A 404 1.46 15.77 -12.78
N SER A 405 0.82 15.88 -11.62
CA SER A 405 1.41 16.41 -10.39
C SER A 405 0.83 15.70 -9.17
N PHE A 406 1.35 16.01 -7.97
CA PHE A 406 0.79 15.55 -6.70
C PHE A 406 -0.48 16.31 -6.26
N ALA A 407 -1.01 17.21 -7.09
CA ALA A 407 -2.26 17.94 -6.86
C ALA A 407 -3.13 17.95 -8.13
N PRO A 408 -3.57 16.77 -8.60
CA PRO A 408 -4.54 16.71 -9.70
C PRO A 408 -5.87 17.35 -9.26
N PRO A 409 -6.65 17.92 -10.19
CA PRO A 409 -7.90 18.59 -9.83
C PRO A 409 -8.95 17.59 -9.31
N PRO A 410 -9.89 18.02 -8.44
CA PRO A 410 -10.84 17.11 -7.78
C PRO A 410 -11.70 16.27 -8.72
N ASN A 411 -12.01 16.79 -9.91
CA ASN A 411 -12.76 16.04 -10.92
C ASN A 411 -12.01 14.81 -11.46
N GLN A 412 -10.74 14.61 -11.09
CA GLN A 412 -9.99 13.39 -11.38
C GLN A 412 -10.09 12.34 -10.27
N ILE A 413 -10.55 12.70 -9.05
CA ILE A 413 -10.55 11.79 -7.91
C ILE A 413 -11.40 10.55 -8.21
N LEU A 414 -12.69 10.74 -8.46
CA LEU A 414 -13.61 9.62 -8.68
C LEU A 414 -13.26 8.83 -9.96
N PRO A 415 -13.00 9.45 -11.13
CA PRO A 415 -12.60 8.69 -12.32
C PRO A 415 -11.27 7.93 -12.17
N CYS A 416 -10.32 8.44 -11.37
CA CYS A 416 -9.10 7.72 -11.05
C CYS A 416 -9.40 6.50 -10.19
N ALA A 417 -10.19 6.68 -9.12
CA ALA A 417 -10.55 5.61 -8.20
C ALA A 417 -11.34 4.49 -8.90
N GLU A 418 -12.30 4.85 -9.75
CA GLU A 418 -13.14 3.89 -10.50
C GLU A 418 -12.31 3.02 -11.45
N GLU A 419 -11.41 3.60 -12.25
CA GLU A 419 -10.63 2.81 -13.21
C GLU A 419 -9.59 1.92 -12.53
N THR A 420 -8.95 2.39 -11.46
CA THR A 420 -7.93 1.61 -10.77
C THR A 420 -8.52 0.60 -9.80
N PHE A 421 -9.78 0.78 -9.38
CA PHE A 421 -10.54 -0.26 -8.70
C PHE A 421 -10.75 -1.47 -9.61
N LEU A 422 -11.03 -1.27 -10.91
CA LEU A 422 -11.15 -2.39 -11.86
C LEU A 422 -9.84 -3.18 -11.99
N ALA A 423 -8.70 -2.49 -12.00
CA ALA A 423 -7.38 -3.15 -11.97
C ALA A 423 -7.14 -3.90 -10.65
N MET A 424 -7.53 -3.33 -9.51
CA MET A 424 -7.43 -4.02 -8.21
C MET A 424 -8.26 -5.31 -8.19
N LEU A 425 -9.52 -5.25 -8.68
CA LEU A 425 -10.37 -6.43 -8.80
C LEU A 425 -9.76 -7.48 -9.73
N ARG A 426 -9.20 -7.06 -10.88
CA ARG A 426 -8.52 -7.97 -11.80
C ARG A 426 -7.35 -8.67 -11.13
N PHE A 427 -6.56 -7.93 -10.36
CA PHE A 427 -5.43 -8.49 -9.64
C PHE A 427 -5.89 -9.51 -8.61
N ALA A 428 -6.92 -9.18 -7.82
CA ALA A 428 -7.53 -10.10 -6.87
C ALA A 428 -8.05 -11.36 -7.58
N GLU A 429 -8.75 -11.24 -8.71
CA GLU A 429 -9.29 -12.38 -9.47
C GLU A 429 -8.20 -13.32 -9.98
N MET A 430 -7.09 -12.77 -10.50
CA MET A 430 -6.00 -13.58 -11.03
C MET A 430 -5.16 -14.25 -9.94
N THR A 431 -5.32 -13.84 -8.68
CA THR A 431 -4.52 -14.36 -7.56
C THR A 431 -5.34 -15.14 -6.53
N ALA A 432 -6.67 -14.98 -6.51
CA ALA A 432 -7.56 -15.65 -5.57
C ALA A 432 -7.57 -17.18 -5.69
N ASP A 433 -7.32 -17.72 -6.88
CA ASP A 433 -7.31 -19.17 -7.12
C ASP A 433 -5.88 -19.74 -7.16
N GLU A 434 -4.87 -18.88 -7.07
CA GLU A 434 -3.53 -19.16 -7.60
C GLU A 434 -2.52 -19.70 -6.58
N PHE A 435 -2.94 -20.03 -5.35
CA PHE A 435 -2.26 -20.95 -4.43
C PHE A 435 -3.25 -21.19 -3.28
N GLN A 436 -3.75 -22.42 -3.18
CA GLN A 436 -4.23 -22.91 -1.90
C GLN A 436 -2.97 -23.09 -1.04
N PHE A 437 -3.03 -22.75 0.24
CA PHE A 437 -1.93 -23.00 1.18
C PHE A 437 -1.82 -24.54 1.28
N ILE A 438 -1.19 -25.21 0.30
CA ILE A 438 -1.22 -26.70 0.14
C ILE A 438 -0.55 -27.36 1.35
N ALA A 439 0.41 -26.66 1.96
CA ALA A 439 1.05 -27.09 3.19
C ALA A 439 0.18 -26.92 4.45
N ASP A 440 -0.98 -26.25 4.38
CA ASP A 440 -2.04 -26.24 5.42
C ASP A 440 -2.80 -27.56 5.36
N TRP A 441 -2.22 -28.60 5.94
CA TRP A 441 -2.71 -29.95 5.68
C TRP A 441 -3.98 -30.27 6.48
N ASP A 442 -4.14 -29.59 7.62
CA ASP A 442 -5.31 -29.71 8.50
C ASP A 442 -6.37 -28.62 8.25
N HIS A 443 -6.05 -27.64 7.38
CA HIS A 443 -6.92 -26.56 6.95
C HIS A 443 -7.34 -25.64 8.11
N ASP A 444 -6.49 -25.47 9.12
CA ASP A 444 -6.74 -24.62 10.29
C ASP A 444 -6.23 -23.18 10.13
N CYS A 445 -5.61 -22.88 8.99
CA CYS A 445 -5.00 -21.60 8.64
C CYS A 445 -3.76 -21.25 9.45
N GLN A 446 -3.07 -22.23 10.03
CA GLN A 446 -1.84 -22.02 10.78
C GLN A 446 -0.74 -22.92 10.24
N HIS A 447 0.36 -22.31 9.81
CA HIS A 447 1.55 -23.06 9.43
C HIS A 447 2.26 -23.61 10.69
N THR A 448 1.99 -24.86 11.06
CA THR A 448 2.54 -25.49 12.26
C THR A 448 3.03 -26.90 12.01
N VAL A 449 3.72 -27.48 13.00
CA VAL A 449 4.15 -28.88 12.94
C VAL A 449 2.97 -29.86 12.79
N PHE A 450 1.74 -29.43 13.09
CA PHE A 450 0.55 -30.27 12.95
C PHE A 450 0.22 -30.56 11.48
N ASP A 451 0.42 -29.61 10.58
CA ASP A 451 0.33 -29.86 9.13
C ASP A 451 1.23 -30.99 8.68
N PHE A 452 2.48 -30.97 9.17
CA PHE A 452 3.47 -31.98 8.85
C PHE A 452 3.07 -33.37 9.40
N ILE A 453 2.52 -33.40 10.61
CA ILE A 453 2.04 -34.62 11.25
C ILE A 453 0.85 -35.21 10.46
N ASP A 454 -0.08 -34.36 10.04
CA ASP A 454 -1.27 -34.79 9.31
C ASP A 454 -0.93 -35.22 7.88
N PHE A 455 -0.03 -34.51 7.19
CA PHE A 455 0.50 -34.95 5.89
C PHE A 455 1.15 -36.32 5.99
N ASN A 456 2.03 -36.51 6.98
CA ASN A 456 2.70 -37.79 7.17
C ASN A 456 1.71 -38.91 7.52
N THR A 457 0.63 -38.60 8.25
CA THR A 457 -0.44 -39.54 8.57
C THR A 457 -1.16 -40.02 7.31
N ASP A 458 -1.55 -39.10 6.43
CA ASP A 458 -2.26 -39.42 5.19
C ASP A 458 -1.37 -40.06 4.13
N PHE A 459 -0.12 -39.61 4.04
CA PHE A 459 0.87 -40.19 3.14
C PHE A 459 1.13 -41.67 3.49
N VAL A 460 1.21 -42.00 4.78
CA VAL A 460 1.31 -43.40 5.25
C VAL A 460 0.01 -44.16 5.03
N ALA A 461 -1.16 -43.51 5.12
CA ALA A 461 -2.46 -44.12 4.85
C ALA A 461 -2.71 -44.38 3.35
N GLY A 462 -1.90 -43.80 2.46
CA GLY A 462 -2.02 -43.98 1.02
C GLY A 462 -3.10 -43.08 0.40
N GLU A 463 -3.42 -41.96 1.03
CA GLU A 463 -4.44 -41.03 0.53
C GLU A 463 -3.98 -40.34 -0.76
N LEU A 464 -4.82 -40.38 -1.79
CA LEU A 464 -4.52 -39.78 -3.10
C LEU A 464 -4.31 -38.27 -3.02
N ARG A 465 -4.77 -37.61 -1.95
CA ARG A 465 -4.54 -36.18 -1.73
C ARG A 465 -3.06 -35.86 -1.53
N CYS A 466 -2.23 -36.83 -1.14
CA CYS A 466 -0.78 -36.65 -0.99
C CYS A 466 0.01 -36.84 -2.29
N ASP A 467 -0.63 -37.12 -3.44
CA ASP A 467 0.01 -37.14 -4.76
C ASP A 467 0.18 -35.70 -5.28
N LEU A 468 1.20 -35.01 -4.77
CA LEU A 468 1.41 -33.58 -5.01
C LEU A 468 2.00 -33.29 -6.38
N ASN A 469 2.72 -34.25 -6.97
CA ASN A 469 3.24 -34.13 -8.32
C ASN A 469 2.25 -34.61 -9.41
N ASN A 470 1.11 -35.19 -8.98
CA ASN A 470 0.01 -35.65 -9.80
C ASN A 470 0.44 -36.72 -10.83
N ASP A 471 1.38 -37.60 -10.44
CA ASP A 471 1.90 -38.69 -11.27
C ASP A 471 1.11 -40.01 -11.09
N GLY A 472 0.16 -40.03 -10.15
CA GLY A 472 -0.67 -41.17 -9.81
C GLY A 472 -0.02 -42.15 -8.83
N THR A 473 1.16 -41.83 -8.29
CA THR A 473 1.94 -42.71 -7.41
C THR A 473 2.54 -42.00 -6.21
N LEU A 474 2.05 -42.35 -5.01
CA LEU A 474 2.58 -41.84 -3.75
C LEU A 474 4.00 -42.33 -3.50
N ASN A 475 4.98 -41.42 -3.58
CA ASN A 475 6.39 -41.74 -3.43
C ASN A 475 7.20 -40.61 -2.78
N VAL A 476 8.53 -40.80 -2.67
CA VAL A 476 9.42 -39.84 -2.00
C VAL A 476 9.42 -38.46 -2.65
N LEU A 477 9.06 -38.35 -3.93
CA LEU A 477 8.98 -37.07 -4.64
C LEU A 477 7.83 -36.22 -4.10
N ASP A 478 6.67 -36.80 -3.78
CA ASP A 478 5.57 -36.07 -3.14
C ASP A 478 5.96 -35.58 -1.75
N TYR A 479 6.69 -36.41 -1.01
CA TYR A 479 7.19 -36.04 0.30
C TYR A 479 8.21 -34.89 0.23
N ILE A 480 9.06 -34.87 -0.80
CA ILE A 480 9.99 -33.76 -1.08
C ILE A 480 9.20 -32.51 -1.49
N GLU A 481 8.17 -32.65 -2.31
CA GLU A 481 7.32 -31.54 -2.73
C GLU A 481 6.60 -30.91 -1.54
N PHE A 482 5.99 -31.72 -0.67
CA PHE A 482 5.36 -31.23 0.57
C PHE A 482 6.38 -30.51 1.46
N ASN A 483 7.56 -31.10 1.68
CA ASN A 483 8.62 -30.44 2.45
C ASN A 483 9.05 -29.11 1.82
N SER A 484 9.08 -29.03 0.50
CA SER A 484 9.40 -27.79 -0.22
C SER A 484 8.33 -26.73 0.03
N LEU A 485 7.05 -27.09 -0.09
CA LEU A 485 5.91 -26.20 0.17
C LEU A 485 5.89 -25.74 1.64
N TYR A 486 6.01 -26.67 2.58
CA TYR A 486 6.08 -26.41 4.02
C TYR A 486 7.30 -25.54 4.39
N ALA A 487 8.48 -25.80 3.81
CA ALA A 487 9.67 -24.98 4.07
C ALA A 487 9.57 -23.56 3.49
N GLN A 488 8.84 -23.38 2.39
CA GLN A 488 8.69 -22.08 1.73
C GLN A 488 7.72 -21.14 2.46
N ARG A 489 6.96 -21.62 3.46
CA ARG A 489 5.81 -20.90 4.04
C ARG A 489 4.86 -20.34 2.98
N ARG A 490 4.75 -21.08 1.86
CA ARG A 490 3.87 -20.76 0.73
C ARG A 490 2.69 -21.71 0.71
#